data_AF-A0A9D6YKV4-F1
#
_entry.id   AF-A0A9D6YKV4-F1
#
_cell.length_a   1.000
_cell.length_b   1.000
_cell.length_c   1.000
_cell.angle_alpha   90.00
_cell.angle_beta   90.00
_cell.angle_gamma   90.00
#
_symmetry.space_group_name_H-M   'P 1'
#
loop_
_entity.id
_entity.type
_entity.pdbx_description
1 polymer ?
#
loop_
_entity_poly.entity_id
_entity_poly.type
_entity_poly.pdbx_seq_one_letter_code
_entity_poly.pdbx_strand_id
1 'polypeptide(L)'
;MKLSNNWRRWLFWLFSGLWAGQIIWLGWYFAPEARELAWRLAQQRTGAAIRQEDSFYRWLLALAAIIPPRDTYIFLDNYEAGKEIEARYHLTPRRHVLLSPEVSPAFLFYTLRQEKASFLIIREGDKPWESIDAVKESPAFRLLPVPGAGLIFRVDYKRLRGEFYD
;
A
#
# COMPACT_ATOMS: atom_id res chain seq x y z
N MET A 1 -63.26 30.72 -5.12
CA MET A 1 -62.23 31.51 -4.41
C MET A 1 -61.01 31.66 -5.31
N LYS A 2 -60.81 32.83 -5.94
CA LYS A 2 -59.58 33.13 -6.70
C LYS A 2 -58.48 33.49 -5.69
N LEU A 3 -57.67 32.51 -5.29
CA LEU A 3 -56.45 32.78 -4.52
C LEU A 3 -55.55 33.67 -5.37
N SER A 4 -55.26 34.86 -4.84
CA SER A 4 -54.59 35.93 -5.57
C SER A 4 -53.21 35.48 -6.06
N ASN A 5 -52.86 35.88 -7.28
CA ASN A 5 -51.61 35.54 -7.96
C ASN A 5 -50.35 35.91 -7.14
N ASN A 6 -50.52 36.78 -6.14
CA ASN A 6 -49.48 37.22 -5.20
C ASN A 6 -49.07 36.12 -4.21
N TRP A 7 -49.97 35.22 -3.78
CA TRP A 7 -49.64 34.14 -2.83
C TRP A 7 -48.69 33.12 -3.45
N ARG A 8 -48.91 32.77 -4.73
CA ARG A 8 -48.02 31.86 -5.48
C ARG A 8 -46.64 32.47 -5.70
N ARG A 9 -46.56 33.77 -6.02
CA ARG A 9 -45.27 34.48 -6.11
C ARG A 9 -44.55 34.53 -4.77
N TRP A 10 -45.28 34.79 -3.68
CA TRP A 10 -44.70 34.86 -2.34
C TRP A 10 -44.13 33.51 -1.90
N LEU A 11 -44.88 32.42 -2.10
CA LEU A 11 -44.39 31.06 -1.87
C LEU A 11 -43.16 30.71 -2.72
N PHE A 12 -43.15 31.11 -4.00
CA PHE A 12 -42.01 30.89 -4.86
C PHE A 12 -40.75 31.60 -4.32
N TRP A 13 -40.86 32.87 -3.95
CA TRP A 13 -39.75 33.62 -3.35
C TRP A 13 -39.29 33.03 -2.02
N LEU A 14 -40.21 32.55 -1.17
CA LEU A 14 -39.89 31.91 0.09
C LEU A 14 -39.10 30.60 -0.12
N PHE A 15 -39.57 29.74 -1.03
CA PHE A 15 -38.90 28.48 -1.35
C PHE A 15 -37.55 28.71 -2.02
N SER A 16 -37.45 29.66 -2.96
CA SER A 16 -36.18 30.03 -3.59
C SER A 16 -35.19 30.62 -2.58
N GLY A 17 -35.67 31.43 -1.63
CA GLY A 17 -34.85 31.97 -0.54
C GLY A 17 -34.33 30.87 0.40
N LEU A 18 -35.18 29.92 0.77
CA LEU A 18 -34.77 28.74 1.56
C LEU A 18 -33.78 27.85 0.82
N TRP A 19 -33.98 27.63 -0.48
CA TRP A 19 -33.05 26.88 -1.33
C TRP A 19 -31.69 27.58 -1.46
N ALA A 20 -31.69 28.88 -1.73
CA ALA A 20 -30.46 29.66 -1.79
C ALA A 20 -29.74 29.66 -0.43
N GLY A 21 -30.49 29.79 0.66
CA GLY A 21 -29.96 29.68 2.02
C GLY A 21 -29.35 28.31 2.30
N GLN A 22 -30.00 27.22 1.88
CA GLN A 22 -29.44 25.86 1.99
C GLN A 22 -28.16 25.69 1.17
N ILE A 23 -28.11 26.21 -0.06
CA ILE A 23 -26.91 26.13 -0.91
C ILE A 23 -25.75 26.92 -0.29
N ILE A 24 -26.03 28.13 0.22
CA ILE A 24 -25.01 28.95 0.90
C ILE A 24 -24.55 28.27 2.20
N TRP A 25 -25.47 27.70 2.96
CA TRP A 25 -25.15 26.97 4.19
C TRP A 25 -24.33 25.72 3.91
N LEU A 26 -24.69 24.91 2.90
CA LEU A 26 -23.90 23.77 2.44
C LEU A 26 -22.52 24.23 1.95
N GLY A 27 -22.46 25.30 1.17
CA GLY A 27 -21.23 25.89 0.69
C GLY A 27 -20.32 26.34 1.83
N TRP A 28 -20.86 26.93 2.90
CA TRP A 28 -20.10 27.32 4.10
C TRP A 28 -19.72 26.10 4.94
N TYR A 29 -20.66 25.21 5.25
CA TYR A 29 -20.45 24.02 6.06
C TYR A 29 -19.35 23.13 5.48
N PHE A 30 -19.36 22.95 4.15
CA PHE A 30 -18.33 22.21 3.42
C PHE A 30 -17.17 23.10 2.94
N ALA A 31 -17.16 24.41 3.17
CA ALA A 31 -16.06 25.30 2.76
C ALA A 31 -14.67 24.86 3.27
N PRO A 32 -14.47 24.46 4.54
CA PRO A 32 -13.15 24.04 5.01
C PRO A 32 -12.68 22.76 4.30
N GLU A 33 -13.58 21.80 4.09
CA GLU A 33 -13.29 20.50 3.47
C GLU A 33 -13.13 20.61 1.94
N ALA A 34 -13.99 21.38 1.29
CA ALA A 34 -13.96 21.64 -0.14
C ALA A 34 -12.77 22.52 -0.56
N ARG A 35 -12.34 23.45 0.30
CA ARG A 35 -11.12 24.26 0.06
C ARG A 35 -9.87 23.40 0.16
N GLU A 36 -9.81 22.47 1.11
CA GLU A 36 -8.72 21.48 1.15
C GLU A 36 -8.74 20.55 -0.07
N LEU A 37 -9.92 20.04 -0.45
CA LEU A 37 -10.07 19.20 -1.64
C LEU A 37 -9.70 19.93 -2.94
N ALA A 38 -10.13 21.18 -3.10
CA ALA A 38 -9.83 22.00 -4.27
C ALA A 38 -8.35 22.42 -4.33
N TRP A 39 -7.74 22.76 -3.19
CA TRP A 39 -6.30 23.05 -3.11
C TRP A 39 -5.45 21.81 -3.40
N ARG A 40 -5.90 20.63 -2.95
CA ARG A 40 -5.25 19.33 -3.23
C ARG A 40 -5.42 18.87 -4.68
N LEU A 41 -6.57 19.15 -5.31
CA LEU A 41 -6.83 18.89 -6.73
C LEU A 41 -6.04 19.84 -7.65
N ALA A 42 -5.92 21.12 -7.27
CA ALA A 42 -5.17 22.12 -8.02
C ALA A 42 -3.66 21.86 -8.09
N GLN A 43 -3.11 21.07 -7.16
CA GLN A 43 -1.67 20.75 -7.10
C GLN A 43 -1.27 19.46 -7.84
N GLN A 44 -2.11 18.87 -8.71
CA GLN A 44 -1.79 17.63 -9.46
C GLN A 44 -1.30 16.46 -8.55
N ARG A 45 -1.78 16.39 -7.31
CA ARG A 45 -1.46 15.32 -6.34
C ARG A 45 -2.54 14.25 -6.24
N THR A 46 -3.30 14.01 -7.30
CA THR A 46 -4.30 12.93 -7.37
C THR A 46 -3.68 11.55 -7.10
N GLY A 47 -2.38 11.35 -7.36
CA GLY A 47 -1.67 10.13 -6.99
C GLY A 47 -1.30 9.99 -5.50
N ALA A 48 -1.30 11.06 -4.71
CA ALA A 48 -0.85 11.03 -3.32
C ALA A 48 -1.98 10.83 -2.30
N ALA A 49 -3.22 11.25 -2.63
CA ALA A 49 -4.37 11.09 -1.76
C ALA A 49 -4.93 9.65 -1.75
N ILE A 50 -4.90 8.95 -2.91
CA ILE A 50 -5.34 7.54 -3.00
C ILE A 50 -4.33 6.59 -2.31
N ARG A 51 -3.05 6.98 -2.21
CA ARG A 51 -1.99 6.11 -1.67
C ARG A 51 -1.97 5.96 -0.15
N GLN A 52 -2.57 6.87 0.61
CA GLN A 52 -2.63 6.73 2.08
C GLN A 52 -3.73 5.79 2.57
N GLU A 53 -4.70 5.44 1.72
CA GLU A 53 -5.70 4.41 2.01
C GLU A 53 -5.19 3.00 1.70
N ASP A 54 -4.09 2.88 0.95
CA ASP A 54 -3.50 1.59 0.59
C ASP A 54 -2.80 0.96 1.81
N SER A 55 -3.33 -0.19 2.25
CA SER A 55 -2.78 -0.96 3.36
C SER A 55 -1.35 -1.44 3.07
N PHE A 56 -1.03 -1.68 1.80
CA PHE A 56 0.32 -2.07 1.37
C PHE A 56 1.32 -0.92 1.53
N TYR A 57 0.91 0.31 1.20
CA TYR A 57 1.74 1.50 1.37
C TYR A 57 2.10 1.74 2.85
N ARG A 58 1.12 1.65 3.75
CA ARG A 58 1.36 1.81 5.20
C ARG A 58 2.27 0.71 5.73
N TRP A 59 2.11 -0.51 5.24
CA TRP A 59 2.95 -1.63 5.62
C TRP A 59 4.40 -1.45 5.15
N LEU A 60 4.63 -0.99 3.91
CA LEU A 60 5.98 -0.68 3.42
C LEU A 60 6.67 0.41 4.25
N LEU A 61 5.94 1.44 4.68
CA LEU A 61 6.50 2.46 5.58
C LEU A 61 6.89 1.88 6.96
N ALA A 62 6.07 0.99 7.52
CA ALA A 62 6.41 0.30 8.77
C ALA A 62 7.65 -0.60 8.60
N LEU A 63 7.77 -1.27 7.46
CA LEU A 63 8.96 -2.07 7.13
C LEU A 63 10.22 -1.24 6.99
N ALA A 64 10.14 -0.04 6.40
CA ALA A 64 11.29 0.86 6.26
C ALA A 64 11.90 1.27 7.61
N ALA A 65 11.10 1.28 8.69
CA ALA A 65 11.59 1.54 10.04
C ALA A 65 12.29 0.31 10.68
N ILE A 66 12.07 -0.89 10.16
CA ILE A 66 12.59 -2.15 10.70
C ILE A 66 13.85 -2.59 9.97
N ILE A 67 13.85 -2.47 8.64
CA ILE A 67 14.96 -2.90 7.80
C ILE A 67 16.04 -1.81 7.87
N PRO A 68 17.21 -2.09 8.47
CA PRO A 68 18.30 -1.15 8.45
C PRO A 68 18.63 -0.87 7.00
N PRO A 69 18.83 0.39 6.62
CA PRO A 69 19.01 0.65 5.21
C PRO A 69 20.32 0.02 4.74
N ARG A 70 21.28 -0.42 5.59
CA ARG A 70 22.53 -1.10 5.15
C ARG A 70 22.34 -2.52 4.65
N ASP A 71 21.18 -3.10 4.91
CA ASP A 71 20.97 -4.53 4.76
C ASP A 71 20.37 -4.85 3.38
N THR A 72 20.72 -6.03 2.87
CA THR A 72 20.14 -6.55 1.63
C THR A 72 18.78 -7.17 1.92
N TYR A 73 17.78 -6.87 1.09
CA TYR A 73 16.49 -7.53 1.15
C TYR A 73 16.11 -8.14 -0.21
N ILE A 74 15.41 -9.26 -0.18
CA ILE A 74 14.78 -9.86 -1.36
C ILE A 74 13.28 -9.67 -1.21
N PHE A 75 12.64 -9.16 -2.26
CA PHE A 75 11.20 -9.03 -2.35
C PHE A 75 10.63 -10.12 -3.26
N LEU A 76 9.67 -10.87 -2.76
CA LEU A 76 8.89 -11.85 -3.52
C LEU A 76 7.53 -11.24 -3.85
N ASP A 77 7.26 -11.05 -5.13
CA ASP A 77 5.98 -10.55 -5.64
C ASP A 77 5.72 -11.00 -7.09
N ASN A 78 4.44 -11.05 -7.46
CA ASN A 78 4.02 -11.21 -8.84
C ASN A 78 4.33 -9.93 -9.63
N TYR A 79 5.20 -10.06 -10.64
CA TYR A 79 5.66 -8.95 -11.49
C TYR A 79 4.51 -8.17 -12.15
N GLU A 80 3.37 -8.83 -12.37
CA GLU A 80 2.18 -8.27 -13.00
C GLU A 80 1.46 -7.19 -12.17
N ALA A 81 1.78 -7.03 -10.88
CA ALA A 81 1.00 -6.19 -9.96
C ALA A 81 1.48 -4.72 -9.85
N GLY A 82 2.61 -4.33 -10.43
CA GLY A 82 3.13 -2.96 -10.39
C GLY A 82 3.55 -2.43 -9.00
N LYS A 83 3.40 -3.25 -7.94
CA LYS A 83 3.71 -2.92 -6.54
C LYS A 83 5.19 -2.97 -6.20
N GLU A 84 6.00 -3.57 -7.06
CA GLU A 84 7.48 -3.48 -7.02
C GLU A 84 7.95 -2.02 -6.97
N ILE A 85 7.38 -1.16 -7.81
CA ILE A 85 7.80 0.24 -7.92
C ILE A 85 7.60 0.95 -6.59
N GLU A 86 6.47 0.70 -5.91
CA GLU A 86 6.18 1.27 -4.59
C GLU A 86 7.15 0.74 -3.54
N ALA A 87 7.39 -0.57 -3.49
CA ALA A 87 8.35 -1.18 -2.55
C ALA A 87 9.76 -0.58 -2.74
N ARG A 88 10.19 -0.40 -3.99
CA ARG A 88 11.49 0.18 -4.32
C ARG A 88 11.60 1.62 -3.81
N TYR A 89 10.60 2.47 -4.03
CA TYR A 89 10.64 3.87 -3.57
C TYR A 89 10.70 4.00 -2.04
N HIS A 90 10.00 3.14 -1.31
CA HIS A 90 9.88 3.26 0.15
C HIS A 90 10.99 2.54 0.92
N LEU A 91 11.60 1.54 0.30
CA LEU A 91 12.75 0.81 0.84
C LEU A 91 14.08 1.28 0.20
N THR A 92 14.06 2.44 -0.48
CA THR A 92 15.27 3.06 -1.07
C THR A 92 16.23 3.58 0.00
N PRO A 93 17.56 3.49 -0.22
CA PRO A 93 18.29 2.57 -1.09
C PRO A 93 18.92 1.46 -0.25
N ARG A 94 18.99 0.21 -0.77
CA ARG A 94 20.13 -0.73 -0.68
C ARG A 94 19.70 -2.16 -1.06
N ARG A 95 20.45 -2.76 -1.98
CA ARG A 95 20.41 -4.16 -2.46
C ARG A 95 19.04 -4.83 -2.35
N HIS A 96 18.25 -4.62 -3.41
CA HIS A 96 16.95 -5.23 -3.61
C HIS A 96 17.04 -6.22 -4.76
N VAL A 97 16.59 -7.45 -4.55
CA VAL A 97 16.38 -8.44 -5.61
C VAL A 97 14.92 -8.83 -5.63
N LEU A 98 14.35 -8.84 -6.83
CA LEU A 98 12.95 -9.20 -7.06
C LEU A 98 12.86 -10.62 -7.62
N LEU A 99 11.99 -11.43 -7.03
CA LEU A 99 11.69 -12.78 -7.47
C LEU A 99 10.18 -13.00 -7.61
N SER A 100 9.78 -13.87 -8.54
CA SER A 100 8.39 -14.34 -8.68
C SER A 100 8.07 -15.37 -7.60
N PRO A 101 6.83 -15.46 -7.08
CA PRO A 101 6.43 -16.52 -6.15
C PRO A 101 6.47 -17.94 -6.76
N GLU A 102 6.50 -18.06 -8.10
CA GLU A 102 6.62 -19.33 -8.84
C GLU A 102 8.07 -19.85 -8.92
N VAL A 103 9.02 -19.16 -8.26
CA VAL A 103 10.41 -19.67 -8.20
C VAL A 103 10.47 -20.91 -7.32
N SER A 104 11.26 -21.89 -7.77
CA SER A 104 11.51 -23.08 -6.97
C SER A 104 12.20 -22.72 -5.65
N PRO A 105 11.95 -23.50 -4.57
CA PRO A 105 12.62 -23.27 -3.28
C PRO A 105 14.15 -23.27 -3.41
N ALA A 106 14.70 -24.16 -4.24
CA ALA A 106 16.14 -24.24 -4.49
C ALA A 106 16.70 -22.91 -5.04
N PHE A 107 16.02 -22.32 -6.04
CA PHE A 107 16.45 -21.05 -6.63
C PHE A 107 16.32 -19.88 -5.64
N LEU A 108 15.24 -19.84 -4.85
CA LEU A 108 15.06 -18.84 -3.80
C LEU A 108 16.20 -18.90 -2.77
N PHE A 109 16.51 -20.09 -2.25
CA PHE A 109 17.55 -20.28 -1.24
C PHE A 109 18.94 -19.97 -1.78
N TYR A 110 19.21 -20.38 -3.02
CA TYR A 110 20.42 -20.01 -3.75
C TYR A 110 20.57 -18.49 -3.83
N THR A 111 19.53 -17.78 -4.27
CA THR A 111 19.56 -16.33 -4.44
C THR A 111 19.75 -15.61 -3.10
N LEU A 112 19.01 -16.01 -2.06
CA LEU A 112 19.13 -15.46 -0.71
C LEU A 112 20.55 -15.61 -0.16
N ARG A 113 21.22 -16.73 -0.43
CA ARG A 113 22.60 -16.99 -0.01
C ARG A 113 23.61 -16.15 -0.81
N GLN A 114 23.48 -16.10 -2.14
CA GLN A 114 24.36 -15.33 -3.02
C GLN A 114 24.35 -13.84 -2.69
N GLU A 115 23.15 -13.28 -2.50
CA GLU A 115 22.95 -11.87 -2.20
C GLU A 115 23.25 -11.51 -0.72
N LYS A 116 23.54 -12.53 0.11
CA LYS A 116 23.67 -12.39 1.57
C LYS A 116 22.48 -11.63 2.15
N ALA A 117 21.29 -12.03 1.73
CA ALA A 117 20.04 -11.40 2.13
C ALA A 117 19.90 -11.44 3.64
N SER A 118 19.56 -10.29 4.22
CA SER A 118 19.25 -10.16 5.65
C SER A 118 17.75 -10.22 5.91
N PHE A 119 16.95 -9.88 4.89
CA PHE A 119 15.50 -9.92 4.93
C PHE A 119 14.92 -10.54 3.67
N LEU A 120 13.87 -11.32 3.86
CA LEU A 120 12.97 -11.77 2.81
C LEU A 120 11.60 -11.14 3.07
N ILE A 121 11.11 -10.37 2.11
CA ILE A 121 9.85 -9.64 2.18
C ILE A 121 8.93 -10.25 1.14
N ILE A 122 7.70 -10.54 1.52
CA ILE A 122 6.76 -11.28 0.68
C ILE A 122 5.43 -10.56 0.75
N ARG A 123 4.86 -10.22 -0.40
CA ARG A 123 3.50 -9.70 -0.45
C ARG A 123 2.53 -10.88 -0.34
N GLU A 124 1.62 -10.82 0.62
CA GLU A 124 0.51 -11.76 0.63
C GLU A 124 -0.45 -11.36 -0.49
N GLY A 125 -0.75 -12.31 -1.36
CA GLY A 125 -1.69 -12.14 -2.47
C GLY A 125 -2.47 -13.42 -2.70
N ASP A 126 -3.40 -13.38 -3.66
CA ASP A 126 -4.33 -14.50 -3.89
C ASP A 126 -3.66 -15.74 -4.50
N LYS A 127 -2.45 -15.60 -5.04
CA LYS A 127 -1.72 -16.71 -5.63
C LYS A 127 -0.92 -17.47 -4.57
N PRO A 128 -1.00 -18.82 -4.56
CA PRO A 128 -0.21 -19.64 -3.66
C PRO A 128 1.28 -19.46 -3.96
N TRP A 129 2.09 -19.44 -2.91
CA TRP A 129 3.54 -19.32 -2.97
C TRP A 129 4.17 -20.69 -2.77
N GLU A 130 4.82 -21.23 -3.80
CA GLU A 130 5.34 -22.62 -3.80
C GLU A 130 6.42 -22.87 -2.73
N SER A 131 7.20 -21.85 -2.38
CA SER A 131 8.30 -21.99 -1.42
C SER A 131 7.92 -21.67 0.03
N ILE A 132 6.63 -21.46 0.33
CA ILE A 132 6.19 -21.01 1.67
C ILE A 132 6.54 -22.01 2.77
N ASP A 133 6.29 -23.29 2.53
CA ASP A 133 6.52 -24.34 3.53
C ASP A 133 8.01 -24.53 3.76
N ALA A 134 8.82 -24.55 2.68
CA ALA A 134 10.27 -24.61 2.77
C ALA A 134 10.87 -23.44 3.58
N VAL A 135 10.33 -22.22 3.44
CA VAL A 135 10.76 -21.07 4.24
C VAL A 135 10.35 -21.20 5.70
N LYS A 136 9.11 -21.65 5.98
CA LYS A 136 8.60 -21.82 7.35
C LYS A 136 9.34 -22.92 8.12
N GLU A 137 9.70 -24.00 7.44
CA GLU A 137 10.39 -25.15 8.04
C GLU A 137 11.88 -24.91 8.23
N SER A 138 12.48 -23.99 7.45
CA SER A 138 13.91 -23.74 7.50
C SER A 138 14.32 -22.91 8.74
N PRO A 139 15.33 -23.37 9.51
CA PRO A 139 15.84 -22.65 10.68
C PRO A 139 16.61 -21.38 10.33
N ALA A 140 16.82 -21.11 9.04
CA ALA A 140 17.47 -19.90 8.55
C ALA A 140 16.52 -18.69 8.54
N PHE A 141 15.21 -18.90 8.71
CA PHE A 141 14.22 -17.83 8.67
C PHE A 141 13.60 -17.60 10.04
N ARG A 142 13.38 -16.33 10.36
CA ARG A 142 12.63 -15.91 11.53
C ARG A 142 11.57 -14.91 11.11
N LEU A 143 10.30 -15.29 11.21
CA LEU A 143 9.19 -14.39 10.95
C LEU A 143 9.25 -13.19 11.90
N LEU A 144 9.15 -11.98 11.37
CA LEU A 144 8.96 -10.78 12.17
C LEU A 144 7.46 -10.49 12.27
N PRO A 145 6.92 -10.23 13.46
CA PRO A 145 5.50 -10.03 13.68
C PRO A 145 5.08 -8.61 13.26
N VAL A 146 5.18 -8.30 11.98
CA VAL A 146 4.77 -7.02 11.40
C VAL A 146 3.39 -7.21 10.77
N PRO A 147 2.31 -6.69 11.37
CA PRO A 147 0.99 -6.82 10.81
C PRO A 147 0.87 -6.02 9.50
N GLY A 148 0.25 -6.61 8.47
CA GLY A 148 -0.09 -5.89 7.24
C GLY A 148 -0.25 -6.82 6.04
N ALA A 149 -0.07 -6.26 4.85
CA ALA A 149 -0.36 -6.91 3.56
C ALA A 149 0.74 -7.89 3.09
N GLY A 150 1.51 -8.45 4.01
CA GLY A 150 2.63 -9.30 3.67
C GLY A 150 3.38 -9.88 4.87
N LEU A 151 4.33 -10.75 4.56
CA LEU A 151 5.21 -11.41 5.51
C LEU A 151 6.62 -10.85 5.38
N ILE A 152 7.33 -10.79 6.50
CA ILE A 152 8.74 -10.46 6.53
C ILE A 152 9.49 -11.47 7.39
N PHE A 153 10.54 -12.05 6.81
CA PHE A 153 11.45 -12.94 7.51
C PHE A 153 12.81 -12.28 7.63
N ARG A 154 13.39 -12.33 8.83
CA ARG A 154 14.82 -12.16 9.00
C ARG A 154 15.53 -13.42 8.52
N VAL A 155 16.54 -13.25 7.69
CA VAL A 155 17.27 -14.34 7.04
C VAL A 155 18.66 -14.43 7.66
N ASP A 156 19.01 -15.61 8.15
CA ASP A 156 20.39 -15.97 8.46
C ASP A 156 20.99 -16.70 7.25
N TYR A 157 21.54 -15.92 6.31
CA TYR A 157 22.07 -16.46 5.06
C TYR A 157 23.20 -17.48 5.26
N LYS A 158 23.84 -17.51 6.44
CA LYS A 158 24.88 -18.50 6.77
C LYS A 158 24.29 -19.86 7.09
N ARG A 159 23.03 -19.91 7.53
CA ARG A 159 22.29 -21.14 7.84
C ARG A 159 21.50 -21.68 6.65
N LEU A 160 21.43 -20.95 5.54
CA LEU A 160 20.89 -21.45 4.29
C LEU A 160 21.79 -22.57 3.77
N ARG A 161 21.38 -23.82 3.99
CA ARG A 161 22.04 -24.98 3.40
C ARG A 161 21.80 -24.93 1.89
N GLY A 162 22.87 -24.94 1.11
CA GLY A 162 22.81 -24.93 -0.36
C GLY A 162 22.71 -26.32 -0.97
N GLU A 163 22.41 -27.34 -0.19
CA GLU A 163 22.33 -28.75 -0.61
C GLU A 163 20.94 -29.09 -1.17
N PHE A 164 20.39 -28.22 -2.01
CA PHE A 164 19.15 -28.49 -2.76
C PHE A 164 19.42 -28.90 -4.21
N TYR A 165 20.63 -29.42 -4.47
CA TYR A 165 20.93 -30.19 -5.67
C TYR A 165 21.04 -31.66 -5.24
N ASP A 166 19.89 -32.31 -5.14
CA ASP A 166 19.69 -33.73 -5.46
C ASP A 166 18.29 -33.87 -6.08
#